data_AF-A0A3D2PAV4-F1
#
_entry.id   AF-A0A3D2PAV4-F1
#
_cell.length_a   1.000
_cell.length_b   1.000
_cell.length_c   1.000
_cell.angle_alpha   90.00
_cell.angle_beta   90.00
_cell.angle_gamma   90.00
#
_symmetry.space_group_name_H-M   'P 1'
#
loop_
_entity.id
_entity.type
_entity.pdbx_description
1 polymer ?
#
loop_
_entity_poly.entity_id
_entity_poly.type
_entity_poly.pdbx_seq_one_letter_code
_entity_poly.pdbx_strand_id
1 'polypeptide(L)'
;FFGFFESINDYAVAEKLLNVVREYLKEKKMEVMRGPMNPSTNDECGFLIEGFDSAPTVMMTYNPEYYLEFMERYGLRKAKDFYAYLAPVTGEQITRLSRVSELVKKREPNLVVRPINLKKFAEELGKIKQIYNSAWSKNWGFVPMTDGEIESMAERLKPLVVPEILQIAEFDGKPAGFLMAVPDYNQVMKRINGKLNLSGIVKFLWYKNKIDALRLITLGVCPEYRKKGIDGLLYLESLKGAMKKGYKFCEFSWVLEENILTQ
;
A
#
# COMPACT_ATOMS: atom_id res chain seq x y z
N PHE A 1 -13.92 14.07 6.92
CA PHE A 1 -12.83 14.14 5.94
C PHE A 1 -13.35 14.76 4.65
N PHE A 2 -12.47 15.19 3.75
CA PHE A 2 -12.77 15.42 2.33
C PHE A 2 -11.88 14.52 1.48
N GLY A 3 -12.26 14.24 0.24
CA GLY A 3 -11.55 13.38 -0.68
C GLY A 3 -11.97 13.65 -2.12
N PHE A 4 -11.34 12.95 -3.06
CA PHE A 4 -11.58 13.05 -4.50
C PHE A 4 -11.53 14.49 -5.01
N PHE A 5 -10.64 15.31 -4.42
CA PHE A 5 -10.49 16.70 -4.81
C PHE A 5 -9.82 16.78 -6.18
N GLU A 6 -10.48 17.47 -7.11
CA GLU A 6 -9.99 17.75 -8.45
C GLU A 6 -10.38 19.17 -8.84
N SER A 7 -9.44 19.92 -9.40
CA SER A 7 -9.66 21.31 -9.80
C SER A 7 -8.70 21.72 -10.90
N ILE A 8 -9.19 22.55 -11.83
CA ILE A 8 -8.30 23.31 -12.72
C ILE A 8 -7.42 24.26 -11.90
N ASN A 9 -6.37 24.82 -12.51
CA ASN A 9 -5.52 25.81 -11.86
C ASN A 9 -6.23 27.18 -11.73
N ASP A 10 -7.30 27.21 -10.94
CA ASP A 10 -8.08 28.38 -10.56
C ASP A 10 -8.51 28.25 -9.10
N TYR A 11 -7.90 29.06 -8.23
CA TYR A 11 -8.20 29.06 -6.80
C TYR A 11 -9.68 29.35 -6.49
N ALA A 12 -10.37 30.17 -7.30
CA ALA A 12 -11.78 30.47 -7.06
C ALA A 12 -12.67 29.23 -7.22
N VAL A 13 -12.27 28.29 -8.09
CA VAL A 13 -12.94 26.99 -8.22
C VAL A 13 -12.66 26.13 -6.99
N ALA A 14 -11.39 25.99 -6.60
CA ALA A 14 -10.99 25.23 -5.42
C ALA A 14 -11.67 25.73 -4.14
N GLU A 15 -11.69 27.04 -3.92
CA GLU A 15 -12.33 27.66 -2.75
C GLU A 15 -13.83 27.36 -2.68
N LYS A 16 -14.54 27.43 -3.81
CA LYS A 16 -15.96 27.08 -3.87
C LYS A 16 -16.20 25.62 -3.51
N LEU A 17 -15.39 24.70 -4.04
CA LEU A 17 -15.48 23.27 -3.71
C LEU A 17 -15.24 23.02 -2.22
N LEU A 18 -14.17 23.60 -1.66
CA LEU A 18 -13.82 23.44 -0.25
C LEU A 18 -14.85 24.07 0.69
N ASN A 19 -15.46 25.20 0.31
CA ASN A 19 -16.56 25.81 1.06
C ASN A 19 -17.79 24.90 1.15
N VAL A 20 -18.19 24.25 0.04
CA VAL A 20 -19.29 23.28 0.06
C VAL A 20 -19.00 22.14 1.04
N VAL A 21 -17.77 21.62 1.02
CA VAL A 21 -17.38 20.55 1.95
C VAL A 21 -17.39 21.03 3.40
N ARG A 22 -16.86 22.24 3.67
CA ARG A 22 -16.85 22.82 5.01
C ARG A 22 -18.25 22.98 5.58
N GLU A 23 -19.19 23.53 4.81
CA GLU A 23 -20.57 23.71 5.27
C GLU A 23 -21.26 22.37 5.50
N TYR A 24 -21.07 21.37 4.61
CA TYR A 24 -21.58 20.02 4.83
C TYR A 24 -21.04 19.39 6.13
N LEU A 25 -19.75 19.54 6.41
CA LEU A 25 -19.14 19.02 7.64
C LEU A 25 -19.70 19.73 8.89
N LYS A 26 -19.95 21.04 8.83
CA LYS A 26 -20.59 21.80 9.93
C LYS A 26 -22.02 21.31 10.19
N GLU A 27 -22.81 21.06 9.15
CA GLU A 27 -24.16 20.48 9.29
C GLU A 27 -24.13 19.12 10.00
N LYS A 28 -23.07 18.34 9.77
CA LYS A 28 -22.79 17.09 10.47
C LYS A 28 -22.16 17.27 11.85
N LYS A 29 -22.06 18.51 12.35
CA LYS A 29 -21.47 18.87 13.65
C LYS A 29 -20.00 18.47 13.78
N MET A 30 -19.27 18.45 12.67
CA MET A 30 -17.84 18.20 12.67
C MET A 30 -17.08 19.49 12.96
N GLU A 31 -16.10 19.43 13.87
CA GLU A 31 -15.26 20.58 14.23
C GLU A 31 -13.99 20.68 13.38
N VAL A 32 -13.55 19.57 12.78
CA VAL A 32 -12.28 19.47 12.05
C VAL A 32 -12.52 18.94 10.63
N MET A 33 -11.98 19.66 9.65
CA MET A 33 -11.87 19.21 8.27
C MET A 33 -10.45 18.70 7.99
N ARG A 34 -10.33 17.49 7.45
CA ARG A 34 -9.05 16.85 7.08
C ARG A 34 -9.20 16.12 5.75
N GLY A 35 -8.19 16.17 4.90
CA GLY A 35 -8.18 15.46 3.61
C GLY A 35 -6.95 15.84 2.78
N PRO A 36 -6.82 15.25 1.58
CA PRO A 36 -7.78 14.35 0.95
C PRO A 36 -7.68 12.91 1.49
N MET A 37 -8.78 12.17 1.44
CA MET A 37 -8.91 10.78 1.87
C MET A 37 -9.97 10.07 1.00
N ASN A 38 -9.59 9.05 0.21
CA ASN A 38 -10.42 8.55 -0.89
C ASN A 38 -10.79 7.05 -0.80
N PRO A 39 -11.66 6.57 0.12
CA PRO A 39 -12.32 7.22 1.25
C PRO A 39 -11.62 6.96 2.59
N SER A 40 -10.58 6.12 2.61
CA SER A 40 -9.83 5.71 3.80
C SER A 40 -8.33 5.69 3.52
N THR A 41 -7.52 5.47 4.56
CA THR A 41 -6.07 5.29 4.42
C THR A 41 -5.68 3.99 3.71
N ASN A 42 -6.64 3.11 3.43
CA ASN A 42 -6.42 1.86 2.70
C ASN A 42 -6.54 2.05 1.18
N ASP A 43 -7.04 3.22 0.75
CA ASP A 43 -7.03 3.68 -0.62
C ASP A 43 -6.08 4.90 -0.74
N GLU A 44 -6.28 5.74 -1.74
CA GLU A 44 -5.45 6.93 -1.98
C GLU A 44 -5.77 8.05 -0.98
N CYS A 45 -4.75 8.63 -0.35
CA CYS A 45 -4.91 9.80 0.51
C CYS A 45 -3.70 10.75 0.45
N GLY A 46 -3.87 11.95 1.00
CA GLY A 46 -2.83 12.99 0.94
C GLY A 46 -2.60 13.56 -0.47
N PHE A 47 -1.74 14.57 -0.52
CA PHE A 47 -1.25 15.16 -1.77
C PHE A 47 0.23 14.81 -1.94
N LEU A 48 0.66 14.66 -3.20
CA LEU A 48 2.07 14.63 -3.55
C LEU A 48 2.67 16.01 -3.25
N ILE A 49 3.71 16.03 -2.41
CA ILE A 49 4.45 17.24 -2.04
C ILE A 49 5.85 17.31 -2.69
N GLU A 50 6.44 16.17 -2.99
CA GLU A 50 7.77 16.01 -3.59
C GLU A 50 7.77 14.81 -4.54
N GLY A 51 8.68 14.77 -5.52
CA GLY A 51 8.80 13.64 -6.46
C GLY A 51 8.02 13.76 -7.77
N PHE A 52 7.68 14.99 -8.18
CA PHE A 52 7.01 15.31 -9.46
C PHE A 52 7.83 14.98 -10.72
N ASP A 53 9.08 14.54 -10.56
CA ASP A 53 9.97 14.06 -11.61
C ASP A 53 9.85 12.54 -11.86
N SER A 54 9.04 11.85 -11.05
CA SER A 54 8.84 10.40 -11.11
C SER A 54 7.38 10.03 -11.44
N ALA A 55 7.14 8.77 -11.81
CA ALA A 55 5.78 8.27 -12.00
C ALA A 55 5.25 7.66 -10.69
N PRO A 56 3.95 7.79 -10.37
CA PRO A 56 3.38 7.16 -9.20
C PRO A 56 3.31 5.64 -9.39
N THR A 57 3.52 4.89 -8.30
CA THR A 57 3.21 3.46 -8.25
C THR A 57 1.72 3.22 -8.02
N VAL A 58 1.27 2.00 -8.30
CA VAL A 58 -0.14 1.60 -8.16
C VAL A 58 -0.74 1.98 -6.79
N MET A 59 -1.90 2.64 -6.78
CA MET A 59 -2.58 3.17 -5.57
C MET A 59 -1.79 4.24 -4.79
N MET A 60 -0.88 4.98 -5.45
CA MET A 60 -0.31 6.22 -4.92
C MET A 60 -0.89 7.43 -5.63
N THR A 61 -1.08 8.51 -4.89
CA THR A 61 -1.60 9.77 -5.44
C THR A 61 -0.58 10.45 -6.34
N TYR A 62 -1.08 11.13 -7.36
CA TYR A 62 -0.29 12.02 -8.20
C TYR A 62 -1.17 13.18 -8.67
N ASN A 63 -1.10 14.28 -7.93
CA ASN A 63 -1.87 15.48 -8.17
C ASN A 63 -0.98 16.60 -8.71
N PRO A 64 -1.55 17.64 -9.34
CA PRO A 64 -0.82 18.85 -9.66
C PRO A 64 -0.23 19.54 -8.42
N GLU A 65 0.94 20.16 -8.58
CA GLU A 65 1.67 20.87 -7.52
C GLU A 65 0.86 22.03 -6.92
N TYR A 66 0.11 22.75 -7.77
CA TYR A 66 -0.71 23.90 -7.36
C TYR A 66 -1.83 23.53 -6.38
N TYR A 67 -2.16 22.24 -6.19
CA TYR A 67 -3.12 21.84 -5.17
C TYR A 67 -2.64 22.20 -3.76
N LEU A 68 -1.34 22.12 -3.49
CA LEU A 68 -0.78 22.45 -2.18
C LEU A 68 -1.03 23.93 -1.83
N GLU A 69 -0.76 24.82 -2.77
CA GLU A 69 -1.03 26.26 -2.65
C GLU A 69 -2.52 26.50 -2.37
N PHE A 70 -3.42 25.81 -3.07
CA PHE A 70 -4.87 25.96 -2.85
C PHE A 70 -5.29 25.57 -1.44
N MET A 71 -4.75 24.47 -0.91
CA MET A 71 -5.07 24.02 0.45
C MET A 71 -4.56 25.01 1.49
N GLU A 72 -3.31 25.45 1.36
CA GLU A 72 -2.71 26.43 2.27
C GLU A 72 -3.45 27.76 2.25
N ARG A 73 -3.77 28.27 1.04
CA ARG A 73 -4.51 29.51 0.86
C ARG A 73 -5.93 29.45 1.42
N TYR A 74 -6.59 28.29 1.35
CA TYR A 74 -7.89 28.06 1.98
C TYR A 74 -7.81 28.00 3.53
N GLY A 75 -6.60 27.83 4.09
CA GLY A 75 -6.35 27.78 5.53
C GLY A 75 -6.18 26.36 6.09
N LEU A 76 -6.07 25.34 5.23
CA LEU A 76 -5.66 24.01 5.66
C LEU A 76 -4.18 23.99 6.00
N ARG A 77 -3.78 23.04 6.86
CA ARG A 77 -2.40 22.89 7.32
C ARG A 77 -1.99 21.43 7.24
N LYS A 78 -0.69 21.17 7.17
CA LYS A 78 -0.11 19.84 7.24
C LYS A 78 -0.70 19.06 8.41
N ALA A 79 -1.21 17.87 8.12
CA ALA A 79 -1.66 16.91 9.13
C ALA A 79 -0.62 15.81 9.38
N LYS A 80 0.02 15.33 8.31
CA LYS A 80 0.95 14.20 8.36
C LYS A 80 1.74 14.05 7.06
N ASP A 81 3.01 13.66 7.15
CA ASP A 81 3.79 13.22 5.98
C ASP A 81 3.88 11.70 5.89
N PHE A 82 3.91 11.23 4.65
CA PHE A 82 4.12 9.84 4.28
C PHE A 82 5.24 9.74 3.25
N TYR A 83 6.20 8.89 3.52
CA TYR A 83 7.35 8.69 2.66
C TYR A 83 7.15 7.46 1.79
N ALA A 84 7.65 7.55 0.56
CA ALA A 84 7.74 6.48 -0.41
C ALA A 84 9.19 6.26 -0.78
N TYR A 85 9.62 5.01 -0.75
CA TYR A 85 11.00 4.62 -1.03
C TYR A 85 11.02 3.58 -2.13
N LEU A 86 11.91 3.76 -3.10
CA LEU A 86 12.15 2.80 -4.15
C LEU A 86 13.47 2.08 -3.88
N ALA A 87 13.40 0.76 -3.68
CA ALA A 87 14.59 -0.07 -3.49
C ALA A 87 14.78 -1.05 -4.65
N PRO A 88 16.04 -1.35 -5.04
CA PRO A 88 16.32 -2.43 -5.95
C PRO A 88 16.06 -3.79 -5.28
N VAL A 89 15.72 -4.79 -6.09
CA VAL A 89 15.62 -6.20 -5.72
C VAL A 89 16.93 -6.88 -6.09
N THR A 90 17.75 -7.23 -5.09
CA THR A 90 19.13 -7.69 -5.30
C THR A 90 19.45 -8.97 -4.56
N GLY A 91 20.40 -9.74 -5.10
CA GLY A 91 20.92 -10.96 -4.46
C GLY A 91 21.58 -10.69 -3.12
N GLU A 92 22.24 -9.54 -2.98
CA GLU A 92 22.93 -9.13 -1.76
C GLU A 92 21.97 -8.99 -0.57
N GLN A 93 20.80 -8.37 -0.78
CA GLN A 93 19.76 -8.28 0.24
C GLN A 93 19.32 -9.68 0.72
N ILE A 94 19.11 -10.61 -0.22
CA ILE A 94 18.75 -12.00 0.12
C ILE A 94 19.86 -12.64 0.96
N THR A 95 21.13 -12.50 0.58
CA THR A 95 22.25 -13.08 1.32
C THR A 95 22.33 -12.52 2.74
N ARG A 96 22.22 -11.19 2.90
CA ARG A 96 22.26 -10.52 4.20
C ARG A 96 21.11 -11.00 5.10
N LEU A 97 19.89 -11.04 4.58
CA LEU A 97 18.70 -11.44 5.33
C LEU A 97 18.67 -12.94 5.63
N SER A 98 19.19 -13.78 4.73
CA SER A 98 19.22 -15.23 4.93
C SER A 98 19.98 -15.63 6.18
N ARG A 99 21.12 -14.99 6.46
CA ARG A 99 21.92 -15.22 7.68
C ARG A 99 21.12 -14.98 8.96
N VAL A 100 20.36 -13.90 9.01
CA VAL A 100 19.50 -13.55 10.16
C VAL A 100 18.31 -14.51 10.24
N SER A 101 17.75 -14.88 9.10
CA SER A 101 16.57 -15.74 9.00
C SER A 101 16.80 -17.16 9.54
N GLU A 102 18.00 -17.72 9.36
CA GLU A 102 18.36 -19.04 9.88
C GLU A 102 18.37 -19.05 11.40
N LEU A 103 18.85 -17.98 12.03
CA LEU A 103 18.82 -17.82 13.48
C LEU A 103 17.39 -17.72 13.99
N VAL A 104 16.53 -16.97 13.29
CA VAL A 104 15.11 -16.86 13.65
C VAL A 104 14.41 -18.21 13.55
N LYS A 105 14.60 -18.96 12.45
CA LYS A 105 14.00 -20.29 12.28
C LYS A 105 14.47 -21.30 13.34
N LYS A 106 15.74 -21.20 13.78
CA LYS A 106 16.27 -22.03 14.88
C LYS A 106 15.67 -21.65 16.24
N ARG A 107 15.48 -20.36 16.51
CA ARG A 107 14.91 -19.86 17.76
C ARG A 107 13.41 -20.10 17.87
N GLU A 108 12.71 -20.03 16.75
CA GLU A 108 11.25 -20.10 16.67
C GLU A 108 10.84 -21.25 15.72
N PRO A 109 11.02 -22.53 16.13
CA PRO A 109 10.79 -23.68 15.25
C PRO A 109 9.33 -23.84 14.81
N ASN A 110 8.39 -23.22 15.54
CA ASN A 110 6.96 -23.27 15.24
C ASN A 110 6.50 -22.16 14.28
N LEU A 111 7.42 -21.28 13.86
CA LEU A 111 7.15 -20.23 12.89
C LEU A 111 7.28 -20.79 11.47
N VAL A 112 6.18 -20.72 10.72
CA VAL A 112 6.11 -21.10 9.31
C VAL A 112 5.81 -19.86 8.49
N VAL A 113 6.61 -19.61 7.45
CA VAL A 113 6.32 -18.60 6.43
C VAL A 113 6.12 -19.31 5.10
N ARG A 114 5.01 -19.01 4.43
CA ARG A 114 4.61 -19.68 3.19
C ARG A 114 3.89 -18.72 2.25
N PRO A 115 3.92 -18.98 0.93
CA PRO A 115 3.09 -18.26 -0.02
C PRO A 115 1.60 -18.50 0.26
N ILE A 116 0.78 -17.54 -0.14
CA ILE A 116 -0.68 -17.67 -0.09
C ILE A 116 -1.17 -18.82 -0.97
N ASN A 117 -2.14 -19.59 -0.48
CA ASN A 117 -2.83 -20.59 -1.27
C ASN A 117 -4.11 -20.01 -1.91
N LEU A 118 -4.00 -19.51 -3.14
CA LEU A 118 -5.14 -18.95 -3.87
C LEU A 118 -6.27 -19.96 -4.14
N LYS A 119 -6.03 -21.27 -4.07
CA LYS A 119 -7.11 -22.29 -4.17
C LYS A 119 -8.01 -22.29 -2.94
N LYS A 120 -7.50 -21.83 -1.79
CA LYS A 120 -8.21 -21.69 -0.52
C LYS A 120 -8.42 -20.22 -0.15
N PHE A 121 -8.75 -19.40 -1.15
CA PHE A 121 -8.76 -17.94 -1.01
C PHE A 121 -9.60 -17.44 0.17
N ALA A 122 -10.79 -18.00 0.40
CA ALA A 122 -11.65 -17.60 1.53
C ALA A 122 -11.00 -17.87 2.90
N GLU A 123 -10.36 -19.04 3.07
CA GLU A 123 -9.62 -19.38 4.30
C GLU A 123 -8.43 -18.44 4.52
N GLU A 124 -7.67 -18.15 3.46
CA GLU A 124 -6.51 -17.26 3.53
C GLU A 124 -6.93 -15.80 3.78
N LEU A 125 -8.05 -15.36 3.20
CA LEU A 125 -8.61 -14.04 3.44
C LEU A 125 -9.02 -13.86 4.90
N GLY A 126 -9.61 -14.89 5.51
CA GLY A 126 -9.92 -14.90 6.95
C GLY A 126 -8.67 -14.69 7.82
N LYS A 127 -7.54 -15.32 7.46
CA LYS A 127 -6.25 -15.13 8.15
C LYS A 127 -5.71 -13.71 7.96
N ILE A 128 -5.72 -13.19 6.73
CA ILE A 128 -5.25 -11.84 6.41
C ILE A 128 -6.08 -10.80 7.20
N LYS A 129 -7.40 -10.95 7.22
CA LYS A 129 -8.32 -10.10 7.98
C LYS A 129 -7.98 -10.06 9.46
N GLN A 130 -7.77 -11.23 10.07
CA GLN A 130 -7.40 -11.32 11.49
C GLN A 130 -6.09 -10.58 11.76
N ILE A 131 -5.06 -10.81 10.93
CA ILE A 131 -3.77 -10.14 11.07
C ILE A 131 -3.92 -8.63 10.87
N TYR A 132 -4.64 -8.20 9.84
CA TYR A 132 -4.78 -6.78 9.49
C TYR A 132 -5.40 -5.99 10.64
N ASN A 133 -6.56 -6.42 11.12
CA ASN A 133 -7.27 -5.74 12.19
C ASN A 133 -6.50 -5.75 13.51
N SER A 134 -5.71 -6.80 13.79
CA SER A 134 -4.85 -6.86 14.98
C SER A 134 -3.63 -5.93 14.83
N ALA A 135 -2.88 -6.05 13.73
CA ALA A 135 -1.61 -5.38 13.52
C ALA A 135 -1.74 -3.86 13.33
N TRP A 136 -2.81 -3.40 12.67
CA TRP A 136 -3.00 -2.00 12.29
C TRP A 136 -3.88 -1.18 13.24
N SER A 137 -4.46 -1.81 14.27
CA SER A 137 -5.35 -1.17 15.26
C SER A 137 -4.82 0.12 15.92
N LYS A 138 -3.50 0.32 15.95
CA LYS A 138 -2.84 1.50 16.55
C LYS A 138 -2.21 2.47 15.54
N ASN A 139 -2.34 2.22 14.24
CA ASN A 139 -1.74 3.07 13.22
C ASN A 139 -2.55 4.35 13.00
N TRP A 140 -1.85 5.43 12.66
CA TRP A 140 -2.48 6.74 12.45
C TRP A 140 -3.49 6.67 11.30
N GLY A 141 -4.69 7.21 11.52
CA GLY A 141 -5.76 7.21 10.51
C GLY A 141 -6.41 5.83 10.28
N PHE A 142 -6.03 4.81 11.05
CA PHE A 142 -6.61 3.47 10.91
C PHE A 142 -8.10 3.48 11.27
N VAL A 143 -8.89 2.99 10.33
CA VAL A 143 -10.28 2.61 10.54
C VAL A 143 -10.36 1.11 10.33
N PRO A 144 -10.83 0.31 11.32
CA PRO A 144 -11.02 -1.11 11.13
C PRO A 144 -11.92 -1.36 9.93
N MET A 145 -11.44 -2.16 8.98
CA MET A 145 -12.27 -2.53 7.85
C MET A 145 -13.34 -3.53 8.30
N THR A 146 -14.56 -3.29 7.85
CA THR A 146 -15.66 -4.24 7.92
C THR A 146 -15.39 -5.44 7.02
N ASP A 147 -16.15 -6.51 7.23
CA ASP A 147 -16.05 -7.75 6.46
C ASP A 147 -16.22 -7.49 4.96
N GLY A 148 -17.25 -6.73 4.59
CA GLY A 148 -17.53 -6.38 3.20
C GLY A 148 -16.45 -5.49 2.56
N GLU A 149 -15.82 -4.59 3.32
CA GLU A 149 -14.71 -3.77 2.80
C GLU A 149 -13.46 -4.60 2.50
N ILE A 150 -13.10 -5.53 3.40
CA ILE A 150 -11.97 -6.44 3.18
C ILE A 150 -12.24 -7.37 2.00
N GLU A 151 -13.44 -7.93 1.90
CA GLU A 151 -13.84 -8.79 0.79
C GLU A 151 -13.78 -8.04 -0.54
N SER A 152 -14.33 -6.83 -0.62
CA SER A 152 -14.28 -6.00 -1.82
C SER A 152 -12.86 -5.64 -2.22
N MET A 153 -12.01 -5.27 -1.26
CA MET A 153 -10.59 -4.98 -1.50
C MET A 153 -9.86 -6.24 -2.00
N ALA A 154 -10.14 -7.39 -1.40
CA ALA A 154 -9.52 -8.65 -1.77
C ALA A 154 -9.92 -9.09 -3.20
N GLU A 155 -11.18 -8.91 -3.59
CA GLU A 155 -11.64 -9.17 -4.95
C GLU A 155 -10.95 -8.27 -5.99
N ARG A 156 -10.80 -6.97 -5.68
CA ARG A 156 -10.08 -6.01 -6.54
C ARG A 156 -8.61 -6.36 -6.70
N LEU A 157 -7.94 -6.77 -5.62
CA LEU A 157 -6.50 -7.03 -5.62
C LEU A 157 -6.14 -8.45 -6.06
N LYS A 158 -7.04 -9.43 -5.92
CA LYS A 158 -6.80 -10.84 -6.28
C LYS A 158 -6.21 -11.04 -7.70
N PRO A 159 -6.67 -10.35 -8.76
CA PRO A 159 -6.07 -10.46 -10.10
C PRO A 159 -4.62 -9.98 -10.19
N LEU A 160 -4.17 -9.15 -9.25
CA LEU A 160 -2.83 -8.57 -9.20
C LEU A 160 -1.89 -9.38 -8.30
N VAL A 161 -2.41 -10.34 -7.52
CA VAL A 161 -1.61 -11.13 -6.58
C VAL A 161 -0.65 -12.04 -7.32
N VAL A 162 0.63 -11.97 -6.93
CA VAL A 162 1.66 -12.95 -7.30
C VAL A 162 1.87 -13.88 -6.10
N PRO A 163 1.45 -15.16 -6.16
CA PRO A 163 1.47 -16.07 -5.01
C PRO A 163 2.84 -16.24 -4.37
N GLU A 164 3.91 -16.21 -5.16
CA GLU A 164 5.28 -16.34 -4.68
C GLU A 164 5.75 -15.12 -3.88
N ILE A 165 5.05 -13.99 -3.96
CA ILE A 165 5.41 -12.72 -3.32
C ILE A 165 4.54 -12.46 -2.09
N LEU A 166 3.25 -12.82 -2.14
CA LEU A 166 2.35 -12.68 -0.99
C LEU A 166 2.62 -13.80 0.02
N GLN A 167 3.22 -13.43 1.15
CA GLN A 167 3.64 -14.35 2.20
C GLN A 167 2.71 -14.25 3.42
N ILE A 168 2.40 -15.40 4.02
CA ILE A 168 1.68 -15.51 5.29
C ILE A 168 2.61 -16.20 6.28
N ALA A 169 2.70 -15.61 7.47
CA ALA A 169 3.39 -16.18 8.62
C ALA A 169 2.38 -16.76 9.60
N GLU A 170 2.62 -17.98 10.04
CA GLU A 170 1.84 -18.71 11.02
C GLU A 170 2.73 -19.13 12.18
N PHE A 171 2.24 -18.99 13.41
CA PHE A 171 2.90 -19.43 14.63
C PHE A 171 1.99 -20.44 15.33
N ASP A 172 2.44 -21.68 15.49
CA ASP A 172 1.61 -22.79 16.00
C ASP A 172 0.28 -22.94 15.22
N GLY A 173 0.33 -22.76 13.90
CA GLY A 173 -0.85 -22.82 13.01
C GLY A 173 -1.79 -21.61 13.11
N LYS A 174 -1.51 -20.62 13.97
CA LYS A 174 -2.28 -19.37 14.08
C LYS A 174 -1.67 -18.29 13.20
N PRO A 175 -2.48 -17.46 12.53
CA PRO A 175 -1.98 -16.40 11.68
C PRO A 175 -1.26 -15.32 12.51
N ALA A 176 -0.01 -15.03 12.16
CA ALA A 176 0.89 -14.19 12.93
C ALA A 176 1.36 -12.94 12.17
N GLY A 177 1.40 -13.00 10.84
CA GLY A 177 1.81 -11.88 10.01
C GLY A 177 1.56 -12.13 8.52
N PHE A 178 1.56 -11.08 7.71
CA PHE A 178 1.56 -11.21 6.25
C PHE A 178 2.33 -10.07 5.60
N LEU A 179 2.81 -10.33 4.37
CA LEU A 179 3.38 -9.33 3.48
C LEU A 179 2.67 -9.44 2.14
N MET A 180 2.17 -8.32 1.65
CA MET A 180 1.55 -8.20 0.34
C MET A 180 2.26 -7.13 -0.48
N ALA A 181 2.73 -7.55 -1.66
CA ALA A 181 3.19 -6.66 -2.71
C ALA A 181 2.52 -7.04 -4.03
N VAL A 182 2.26 -6.05 -4.88
CA VAL A 182 1.62 -6.23 -6.20
C VAL A 182 2.49 -5.63 -7.30
N PRO A 183 2.39 -6.12 -8.55
CA PRO A 183 3.05 -5.50 -9.70
C PRO A 183 2.56 -4.07 -9.91
N ASP A 184 3.47 -3.17 -10.28
CA ASP A 184 3.12 -1.79 -10.59
C ASP A 184 2.48 -1.68 -11.99
N TYR A 185 1.17 -1.88 -12.05
CA TYR A 185 0.40 -1.76 -13.28
C TYR A 185 0.35 -0.33 -13.83
N ASN A 186 0.75 0.70 -13.07
CA ASN A 186 0.87 2.05 -13.61
C ASN A 186 1.88 2.13 -14.76
N GLN A 187 2.90 1.26 -14.78
CA GLN A 187 3.80 1.12 -15.92
C GLN A 187 3.05 0.79 -17.22
N VAL A 188 2.01 -0.05 -17.14
CA VAL A 188 1.16 -0.41 -18.28
C VAL A 188 0.18 0.70 -18.60
N MET A 189 -0.46 1.28 -17.57
CA MET A 189 -1.43 2.38 -17.72
C MET A 189 -0.82 3.57 -18.46
N LYS A 190 0.44 3.92 -18.16
CA LYS A 190 1.20 4.97 -18.85
C LYS A 190 1.36 4.69 -20.35
N ARG A 191 1.48 3.43 -20.77
CA ARG A 191 1.64 3.03 -22.19
C ARG A 191 0.33 3.10 -22.98
N ILE A 192 -0.81 2.92 -22.30
CA ILE A 192 -2.14 2.96 -22.92
C ILE A 192 -2.84 4.32 -22.75
N ASN A 193 -2.30 5.20 -21.90
CA ASN A 193 -2.87 6.50 -21.56
C ASN A 193 -4.36 6.40 -21.15
N GLY A 194 -4.68 5.39 -20.34
CA GLY A 194 -6.05 5.09 -19.89
C GLY A 194 -7.02 4.58 -20.97
N LYS A 195 -6.60 4.45 -22.24
CA LYS A 195 -7.50 4.03 -23.32
C LYS A 195 -7.66 2.52 -23.35
N LEU A 196 -8.91 2.04 -23.27
CA LEU A 196 -9.28 0.62 -23.35
C LEU A 196 -9.91 0.23 -24.69
N ASN A 197 -9.55 0.92 -25.78
CA ASN A 197 -9.92 0.49 -27.14
C ASN A 197 -9.10 -0.75 -27.55
N LEU A 198 -9.39 -1.34 -28.72
CA LEU A 198 -8.68 -2.54 -29.21
C LEU A 198 -7.16 -2.40 -29.16
N SER A 199 -6.62 -1.24 -29.58
CA SER A 199 -5.18 -0.95 -29.50
C SER A 199 -4.65 -0.90 -28.06
N GLY A 200 -5.44 -0.37 -27.13
CA GLY A 200 -5.15 -0.33 -25.70
C GLY A 200 -5.15 -1.71 -25.08
N ILE A 201 -6.10 -2.57 -25.42
CA ILE A 201 -6.17 -3.96 -24.94
C ILE A 201 -4.95 -4.76 -25.42
N VAL A 202 -4.59 -4.65 -26.70
CA VAL A 202 -3.39 -5.32 -27.25
C VAL A 202 -2.12 -4.84 -26.54
N LYS A 203 -1.97 -3.52 -26.36
CA LYS A 203 -0.85 -2.95 -25.59
C LYS A 203 -0.85 -3.45 -24.15
N PHE A 204 -2.00 -3.48 -23.48
CA PHE A 204 -2.12 -3.96 -22.11
C PHE A 204 -1.65 -5.41 -21.99
N LEU A 205 -2.13 -6.31 -22.85
CA LEU A 205 -1.74 -7.72 -22.85
C LEU A 205 -0.25 -7.93 -23.15
N TRP A 206 0.36 -7.05 -23.94
CA TRP A 206 1.78 -7.07 -24.23
C TRP A 206 2.64 -6.55 -23.07
N TYR A 207 2.28 -5.40 -22.50
CA TYR A 207 3.07 -4.72 -21.47
C TYR A 207 2.85 -5.29 -20.07
N LYS A 208 1.73 -5.97 -19.77
CA LYS A 208 1.51 -6.60 -18.45
C LYS A 208 2.59 -7.61 -18.06
N ASN A 209 3.22 -8.27 -19.03
CA ASN A 209 4.32 -9.22 -18.80
C ASN A 209 5.70 -8.54 -18.77
N LYS A 210 5.76 -7.21 -18.90
CA LYS A 210 6.99 -6.40 -18.89
C LYS A 210 7.11 -5.52 -17.64
N ILE A 211 6.18 -5.64 -16.70
CA ILE A 211 6.23 -4.93 -15.43
C ILE A 211 7.45 -5.46 -14.64
N ASP A 212 8.33 -4.55 -14.25
CA ASP A 212 9.56 -4.88 -13.51
C ASP A 212 9.63 -4.25 -12.11
N ALA A 213 8.62 -3.49 -11.70
CA ALA A 213 8.51 -2.95 -10.36
C ALA A 213 7.32 -3.56 -9.60
N LEU A 214 7.51 -3.68 -8.29
CA LEU A 214 6.48 -4.03 -7.31
C LEU A 214 6.19 -2.82 -6.43
N ARG A 215 5.01 -2.84 -5.81
CA ARG A 215 4.71 -2.02 -4.65
C ARG A 215 4.33 -2.90 -3.47
N LEU A 216 5.04 -2.77 -2.37
CA LEU A 216 4.71 -3.37 -1.08
C LEU A 216 3.56 -2.55 -0.47
N ILE A 217 2.35 -3.11 -0.52
CA ILE A 217 1.14 -2.45 0.00
C ILE A 217 1.11 -2.56 1.52
N THR A 218 1.40 -3.74 2.06
CA THR A 218 1.29 -3.96 3.50
C THR A 218 2.25 -5.03 3.98
N LEU A 219 2.92 -4.73 5.08
CA LEU A 219 3.61 -5.69 5.94
C LEU A 219 3.04 -5.52 7.35
N GLY A 220 2.45 -6.59 7.89
CA GLY A 220 1.82 -6.58 9.20
C GLY A 220 2.18 -7.80 10.02
N VAL A 221 2.48 -7.60 11.30
CA VAL A 221 2.70 -8.66 12.30
C VAL A 221 1.82 -8.36 13.51
N CYS A 222 1.04 -9.34 13.95
CA CYS A 222 0.17 -9.18 15.11
C CYS A 222 1.03 -8.80 16.34
N PRO A 223 0.58 -7.86 17.20
CA PRO A 223 1.35 -7.33 18.32
C PRO A 223 2.00 -8.41 19.20
N GLU A 224 1.29 -9.50 19.47
CA GLU A 224 1.73 -10.63 20.29
C GLU A 224 2.92 -11.41 19.71
N TYR A 225 3.18 -11.30 18.40
CA TYR A 225 4.27 -11.98 17.72
C TYR A 225 5.40 -11.05 17.26
N ARG A 226 5.36 -9.76 17.64
CA ARG A 226 6.43 -8.81 17.32
C ARG A 226 7.73 -9.19 18.03
N LYS A 227 8.86 -8.70 17.50
CA LYS A 227 10.24 -9.00 17.97
C LYS A 227 10.67 -10.48 17.85
N LYS A 228 9.84 -11.34 17.24
CA LYS A 228 10.21 -12.73 16.91
C LYS A 228 10.98 -12.86 15.60
N GLY A 229 11.08 -11.81 14.77
CA GLY A 229 11.77 -11.82 13.47
C GLY A 229 10.88 -12.26 12.30
N ILE A 230 9.56 -12.23 12.49
CA ILE A 230 8.54 -12.61 11.48
C ILE A 230 8.58 -11.68 10.27
N ASP A 231 8.68 -10.39 10.51
CA ASP A 231 8.85 -9.32 9.52
C ASP A 231 10.02 -9.57 8.58
N GLY A 232 11.20 -9.87 9.14
CA GLY A 232 12.40 -10.18 8.34
C GLY A 232 12.25 -11.45 7.50
N LEU A 233 11.56 -12.47 8.02
CA LEU A 233 11.29 -13.70 7.27
C LEU A 233 10.26 -13.51 6.16
N LEU A 234 9.17 -12.79 6.44
CA LEU A 234 8.18 -12.40 5.43
C LEU A 234 8.83 -11.64 4.29
N TYR A 235 9.65 -10.64 4.62
CA TYR A 235 10.37 -9.83 3.64
C TYR A 235 11.35 -10.67 2.81
N LEU A 236 12.13 -11.56 3.45
CA LEU A 236 13.07 -12.44 2.76
C LEU A 236 12.37 -13.38 1.76
N GLU A 237 11.33 -14.09 2.17
CA GLU A 237 10.63 -15.05 1.29
C GLU A 237 9.91 -14.32 0.15
N SER A 238 9.34 -13.14 0.42
CA SER A 238 8.77 -12.28 -0.62
C SER A 238 9.83 -11.79 -1.62
N LEU A 239 11.00 -11.37 -1.14
CA LEU A 239 12.11 -10.91 -1.97
C LEU A 239 12.66 -12.02 -2.87
N LYS A 240 12.78 -13.25 -2.36
CA LYS A 240 13.12 -14.44 -3.18
C LYS A 240 12.08 -14.68 -4.27
N GLY A 241 10.79 -14.56 -3.94
CA GLY A 241 9.69 -14.65 -4.90
C GLY A 241 9.78 -13.58 -5.99
N ALA A 242 10.02 -12.33 -5.59
CA ALA A 242 10.17 -11.19 -6.49
C ALA A 242 11.33 -11.40 -7.48
N MET A 243 12.50 -11.79 -6.97
CA MET A 243 13.68 -12.08 -7.79
C MET A 243 13.44 -13.23 -8.77
N LYS A 244 12.83 -14.33 -8.32
CA LYS A 244 12.48 -15.47 -9.18
C LYS A 244 11.54 -15.08 -10.32
N LYS A 245 10.67 -14.10 -10.09
CA LYS A 245 9.75 -13.57 -11.12
C LYS A 245 10.35 -12.48 -12.00
N GLY A 246 11.59 -12.06 -11.73
CA GLY A 246 12.31 -11.07 -12.55
C GLY A 246 11.98 -9.62 -12.22
N TYR A 247 11.35 -9.33 -11.08
CA TYR A 247 11.16 -7.95 -10.62
C TYR A 247 12.50 -7.36 -10.18
N LYS A 248 12.72 -6.09 -10.54
CA LYS A 248 13.97 -5.35 -10.32
C LYS A 248 13.87 -4.30 -9.24
N PHE A 249 12.67 -3.77 -9.00
CA PHE A 249 12.44 -2.71 -8.03
C PHE A 249 11.23 -3.04 -7.16
N CYS A 250 11.24 -2.56 -5.93
CA CYS A 250 10.12 -2.60 -5.02
C CYS A 250 9.99 -1.24 -4.35
N GLU A 251 8.82 -0.63 -4.52
CA GLU A 251 8.43 0.58 -3.82
C GLU A 251 7.75 0.21 -2.51
N PHE A 252 8.06 0.93 -1.43
CA PHE A 252 7.36 0.81 -0.15
C PHE A 252 7.01 2.20 0.37
N SER A 253 5.70 2.45 0.40
CA SER A 253 5.12 3.74 0.71
C SER A 253 4.42 3.74 2.07
N TRP A 254 3.76 4.85 2.38
CA TRP A 254 2.99 5.02 3.61
C TRP A 254 3.84 4.87 4.87
N VAL A 255 5.14 5.15 4.76
CA VAL A 255 6.04 5.23 5.90
C VAL A 255 5.75 6.56 6.61
N LEU A 256 5.11 6.50 7.77
CA LEU A 256 4.84 7.67 8.60
C LEU A 256 6.14 8.38 8.98
N GLU A 257 6.11 9.71 9.08
CA GLU A 257 7.27 10.51 9.48
C GLU A 257 7.89 10.09 10.83
N GLU A 258 7.11 9.56 11.77
CA GLU A 258 7.66 9.03 13.03
C GLU A 258 8.37 7.68 12.88
N ASN A 259 8.06 6.92 11.84
CA ASN A 259 8.67 5.60 11.61
C ASN A 259 10.08 5.70 11.01
N ILE A 260 10.50 6.90 10.58
CA ILE A 260 11.86 7.15 10.07
C ILE A 260 12.92 6.90 11.16
N LEU A 261 12.57 7.11 12.44
CA LEU A 261 13.48 6.90 13.58
C LEU A 261 13.72 5.41 13.93
N THR A 262 13.05 4.48 13.24
CA THR A 262 13.10 3.03 13.52
C THR A 262 13.65 2.17 12.38
N GLN A 263 14.15 2.78 11.29
CA GLN A 263 14.81 2.07 10.18
C GLN A 263 16.34 2.11 10.29
#